data_AF-A0A9J6DPD3-F1
#
_entry.id   AF-A0A9J6DPD3-F1
#
_cell.length_a   1.000
_cell.length_b   1.000
_cell.length_c   1.000
_cell.angle_alpha   90.00
_cell.angle_beta   90.00
_cell.angle_gamma   90.00
#
_symmetry.space_group_name_H-M   'P 1'
#
loop_
_entity.id
_entity.type
_entity.pdbx_description
1 polymer ?
#
loop_
_entity_poly.entity_id
_entity_poly.type
_entity_poly.pdbx_seq_one_letter_code
_entity_poly.pdbx_strand_id
1 'polypeptide(L)'
;MRGMWFCLVQARLVAAATHSLVESANWLVQGQASEEKLISSAKQVASSTAQLLVACKVKAEPDSSSMRGLQAAGNAVKQATDHLVRAAQRSIAQEQEFRLVINQRMVGGIAQEIGAREEILRKERELEEAHERLRQLRLAKYGTTADGIR
;
A
#
# COMPACT_ATOMS: atom_id res chain seq x y z
N MET A 1 37.78 9.55 -31.25
CA MET A 1 36.97 10.60 -30.59
C MET A 1 35.56 10.15 -30.12
N ARG A 2 34.84 9.26 -30.84
CA ARG A 2 33.47 8.82 -30.46
C ARG A 2 33.32 8.19 -29.06
N GLY A 3 34.30 7.44 -28.56
CA GLY A 3 34.21 6.79 -27.24
C GLY A 3 34.32 7.73 -26.03
N MET A 4 34.92 8.91 -26.16
CA MET A 4 34.99 9.89 -25.06
C MET A 4 33.66 10.59 -24.83
N TRP A 5 32.95 10.88 -25.92
CA TRP A 5 31.61 11.44 -25.88
C TRP A 5 30.66 10.47 -25.14
N PHE A 6 30.73 9.18 -25.43
CA PHE A 6 29.82 8.19 -24.83
C PHE A 6 29.94 8.12 -23.30
N CYS A 7 31.16 8.03 -22.74
CA CYS A 7 31.35 8.03 -21.28
C CYS A 7 30.82 9.32 -20.62
N LEU A 8 31.06 10.47 -21.24
CA LEU A 8 30.63 11.77 -20.71
C LEU A 8 29.10 11.90 -20.70
N VAL A 9 28.42 11.40 -21.72
CA VAL A 9 26.95 11.35 -21.77
C VAL A 9 26.40 10.43 -20.69
N GLN A 10 26.98 9.24 -20.50
CA GLN A 10 26.53 8.32 -19.43
C GLN A 10 26.76 8.90 -18.04
N ALA A 11 27.86 9.62 -17.81
CA ALA A 11 28.12 10.30 -16.55
C ALA A 11 27.05 11.39 -16.26
N ARG A 12 26.67 12.17 -17.27
CA ARG A 12 25.58 13.17 -17.15
C ARG A 12 24.23 12.51 -16.87
N LEU A 13 23.95 11.35 -17.48
CA LEU A 13 22.75 10.57 -17.22
C LEU A 13 22.69 10.10 -15.76
N VAL A 14 23.80 9.57 -15.22
CA VAL A 14 23.91 9.16 -13.81
C VAL A 14 23.66 10.34 -12.87
N ALA A 15 24.22 11.51 -13.17
CA ALA A 15 24.00 12.72 -12.38
C ALA A 15 22.52 13.16 -12.38
N ALA A 16 21.85 13.12 -13.53
CA ALA A 16 20.43 13.43 -13.63
C ALA A 16 19.56 12.41 -12.88
N ALA A 17 19.87 11.12 -13.00
CA ALA A 17 19.15 10.06 -12.30
C ALA A 17 19.30 10.18 -10.77
N THR A 18 20.51 10.48 -10.28
CA THR A 18 20.76 10.68 -8.85
C THR A 18 20.08 11.93 -8.31
N HIS A 19 20.04 13.02 -9.08
CA HIS A 19 19.23 14.19 -8.72
C HIS A 19 17.75 13.85 -8.57
N SER A 20 17.18 13.12 -9.54
CA SER A 20 15.78 12.68 -9.48
C SER A 20 15.50 11.73 -8.31
N LEU A 21 16.47 10.89 -7.95
CA LEU A 21 16.39 10.02 -6.76
C LEU A 21 16.32 10.83 -5.46
N VAL A 22 17.20 11.83 -5.30
CA VAL A 22 17.22 12.71 -4.11
C VAL A 22 15.92 13.50 -4.00
N GLU A 23 15.46 14.04 -5.12
CA GLU A 23 14.19 14.76 -5.17
C GLU A 23 13.02 13.84 -4.79
N SER A 24 12.95 12.64 -5.35
CA SER A 24 11.92 11.65 -5.00
C SER A 24 11.97 11.24 -3.52
N ALA A 25 13.17 11.11 -2.95
CA ALA A 25 13.34 10.81 -1.53
C ALA A 25 12.87 11.98 -0.64
N ASN A 26 13.19 13.21 -1.01
CA ASN A 26 12.73 14.40 -0.29
C ASN A 26 11.20 14.51 -0.30
N TRP A 27 10.57 14.30 -1.46
CA TRP A 27 9.11 14.28 -1.56
C TRP A 27 8.48 13.13 -0.76
N LEU A 28 9.11 11.95 -0.73
CA LEU A 28 8.61 10.82 0.07
C LEU A 28 8.62 11.15 1.57
N VAL A 29 9.71 11.74 2.09
CA VAL A 29 9.82 12.13 3.50
C VAL A 29 8.78 13.21 3.87
N GLN A 30 8.41 14.06 2.91
CA GLN A 30 7.34 15.06 3.08
C GLN A 30 5.93 14.46 2.91
N GLY A 31 5.80 13.17 2.57
CA GLY A 31 4.51 12.52 2.30
C GLY A 31 3.84 12.94 0.99
N GLN A 32 4.61 13.53 0.06
CA GLN A 32 4.12 14.08 -1.21
C GLN A 32 4.46 13.23 -2.44
N ALA A 33 5.30 12.20 -2.29
CA ALA A 33 5.58 11.22 -3.33
C ALA A 33 5.34 9.81 -2.83
N SER A 34 5.09 8.90 -3.77
CA SER A 34 4.90 7.49 -3.47
C SER A 34 6.23 6.72 -3.47
N GLU A 35 6.28 5.65 -2.70
CA GLU A 35 7.41 4.73 -2.60
C GLU A 35 7.76 4.12 -3.95
N GLU A 36 6.80 3.94 -4.86
CA GLU A 36 7.05 3.45 -6.22
C GLU A 36 7.88 4.43 -7.05
N LYS A 37 7.68 5.74 -6.87
CA LYS A 37 8.49 6.77 -7.54
C LYS A 37 9.94 6.75 -7.03
N LEU A 38 10.12 6.54 -5.73
CA LEU A 38 11.45 6.34 -5.14
C LEU A 38 12.11 5.07 -5.69
N ILE A 39 11.38 3.96 -5.76
CA ILE A 39 11.87 2.68 -6.30
C ILE A 39 12.29 2.83 -7.77
N SER A 40 11.48 3.52 -8.59
CA SER A 40 11.75 3.71 -10.01
C SER A 40 13.02 4.54 -10.24
N SER A 41 13.15 5.66 -9.54
CA SER A 41 14.34 6.52 -9.63
C SER A 41 15.61 5.80 -9.14
N ALA A 42 15.52 4.98 -8.09
CA ALA A 42 16.64 4.18 -7.61
C ALA A 42 17.11 3.12 -8.62
N LYS A 43 16.17 2.42 -9.26
CA LYS A 43 16.48 1.47 -10.35
C LYS A 43 17.11 2.17 -11.55
N GLN A 44 16.65 3.38 -11.86
CA GLN A 44 17.22 4.19 -12.93
C GLN A 44 18.67 4.60 -12.64
N VAL A 45 19.00 4.93 -11.39
CA VAL A 45 20.39 5.17 -10.95
C VAL A 45 21.24 3.92 -11.16
N ALA A 46 20.79 2.76 -10.67
CA ALA A 46 21.51 1.49 -10.83
C ALA A 46 21.77 1.15 -12.32
N SER A 47 20.75 1.32 -13.17
CA SER A 47 20.85 1.07 -14.61
C SER A 47 21.83 2.03 -15.29
N SER A 48 21.73 3.33 -15.00
CA SER A 48 22.61 4.36 -15.56
C SER A 48 24.07 4.14 -15.14
N THR A 49 24.30 3.73 -13.89
CA THR A 49 25.64 3.39 -13.39
C THR A 49 26.20 2.14 -14.06
N ALA A 50 25.39 1.10 -14.27
CA ALA A 50 25.82 -0.09 -15.01
C ALA A 50 26.20 0.26 -16.47
N GLN A 51 25.41 1.10 -17.13
CA GLN A 51 25.71 1.56 -18.48
C GLN A 51 26.99 2.41 -18.54
N LEU A 52 27.24 3.24 -17.53
CA LEU A 52 28.50 3.99 -17.39
C LEU A 52 29.68 3.03 -17.24
N LEU A 53 29.58 1.98 -16.41
CA LEU A 53 30.64 0.99 -16.26
C LEU A 53 30.95 0.27 -17.57
N VAL A 54 29.93 -0.15 -18.31
CA VAL A 54 30.10 -0.78 -19.63
C VAL A 54 30.75 0.21 -20.61
N ALA A 55 30.29 1.46 -20.64
CA ALA A 55 30.86 2.52 -21.48
C ALA A 55 32.35 2.76 -21.18
N CYS A 56 32.72 2.82 -19.90
CA CYS A 56 34.10 3.04 -19.47
C CYS A 56 34.99 1.82 -19.71
N LYS A 57 34.46 0.60 -19.52
CA LYS A 57 35.20 -0.66 -19.70
C LYS A 57 35.67 -0.89 -21.14
N VAL A 58 34.93 -0.43 -22.15
CA VAL A 58 35.32 -0.54 -23.57
C VAL A 58 36.58 0.28 -23.89
N LYS A 59 36.97 1.21 -23.02
CA LYS A 59 38.05 2.17 -23.28
C LYS A 59 39.17 2.16 -22.25
N ALA A 60 38.91 1.70 -21.02
CA ALA A 60 39.91 1.57 -19.97
C ALA A 60 40.61 0.21 -20.02
N GLU A 61 41.89 0.16 -19.67
CA GLU A 61 42.55 -1.11 -19.38
C GLU A 61 41.81 -1.79 -18.21
N PRO A 62 41.37 -3.06 -18.36
CA PRO A 62 40.53 -3.75 -17.39
C PRO A 62 41.13 -3.77 -15.98
N ASP A 63 42.46 -3.82 -15.87
CA ASP A 63 43.19 -3.96 -14.62
C ASP A 63 43.79 -2.65 -14.09
N SER A 64 43.52 -1.52 -14.75
CA SER A 64 43.93 -0.21 -14.25
C SER A 64 43.34 0.05 -12.85
N SER A 65 44.11 0.72 -11.99
CA SER A 65 43.67 1.08 -10.64
C SER A 65 42.38 1.92 -10.67
N SER A 66 42.27 2.82 -11.65
CA SER A 66 41.07 3.65 -11.88
C SER A 66 39.84 2.83 -12.26
N MET A 67 39.96 1.82 -13.13
CA MET A 67 38.83 0.97 -13.51
C MET A 67 38.39 0.05 -12.37
N ARG A 68 39.34 -0.48 -11.58
CA ARG A 68 39.02 -1.23 -10.35
C ARG A 68 38.27 -0.37 -9.32
N GLY A 69 38.72 0.86 -9.09
CA GLY A 69 38.03 1.81 -8.22
C GLY A 69 36.62 2.14 -8.71
N LEU A 70 36.46 2.38 -10.01
CA LEU A 70 35.16 2.66 -10.62
C LEU A 70 34.20 1.46 -10.53
N GLN A 71 34.70 0.23 -10.76
CA GLN A 71 33.92 -1.00 -10.62
C GLN A 71 33.45 -1.21 -9.17
N ALA A 72 34.33 -0.97 -8.20
CA ALA A 72 33.99 -1.05 -6.77
C ALA A 72 32.91 -0.02 -6.39
N ALA A 73 33.08 1.24 -6.82
CA ALA A 73 32.09 2.29 -6.60
C ALA A 73 30.73 1.96 -7.26
N GLY A 74 30.75 1.48 -8.50
CA GLY A 74 29.53 1.08 -9.21
C GLY A 74 28.81 -0.11 -8.57
N ASN A 75 29.55 -1.09 -8.05
CA ASN A 75 28.99 -2.19 -7.27
C ASN A 75 28.37 -1.70 -5.94
N ALA A 76 29.02 -0.75 -5.27
CA ALA A 76 28.48 -0.14 -4.06
C ALA A 76 27.18 0.62 -4.34
N VAL A 77 27.11 1.38 -5.44
CA VAL A 77 25.88 2.07 -5.88
C VAL A 77 24.77 1.06 -6.12
N LYS A 78 25.05 -0.03 -6.86
CA LYS A 78 24.06 -1.09 -7.12
C LYS A 78 23.52 -1.69 -5.82
N GLN A 79 24.40 -2.05 -4.89
CA GLN A 79 23.99 -2.60 -3.59
C GLN A 79 23.14 -1.62 -2.79
N ALA A 80 23.55 -0.35 -2.73
CA ALA A 80 22.80 0.69 -2.05
C ALA A 80 21.39 0.88 -2.65
N THR A 81 21.28 0.92 -3.98
CA THR A 81 19.98 1.04 -4.66
C THR A 81 19.11 -0.21 -4.46
N ASP A 82 19.69 -1.41 -4.46
CA ASP A 82 18.95 -2.65 -4.21
C ASP A 82 18.44 -2.71 -2.77
N HIS A 83 19.26 -2.28 -1.80
CA HIS A 83 18.87 -2.17 -0.40
C HIS A 83 17.73 -1.17 -0.22
N LEU A 84 17.83 0.00 -0.87
CA LEU A 84 16.77 1.01 -0.85
C LEU A 84 15.46 0.46 -1.42
N VAL A 85 15.50 -0.21 -2.58
CA VAL A 85 14.31 -0.79 -3.22
C VAL A 85 13.66 -1.82 -2.29
N ARG A 86 14.46 -2.71 -1.68
CA ARG A 86 13.94 -3.70 -0.72
C ARG A 86 13.31 -3.04 0.50
N ALA A 87 13.94 -1.99 1.04
CA ALA A 87 13.40 -1.24 2.17
C ALA A 87 12.06 -0.58 1.83
N ALA A 88 11.99 0.10 0.68
CA ALA A 88 10.76 0.72 0.20
C ALA A 88 9.64 -0.30 -0.06
N GLN A 89 9.95 -1.45 -0.69
CA GLN A 89 8.98 -2.52 -0.91
C GLN A 89 8.44 -3.12 0.40
N ARG A 90 9.29 -3.27 1.42
CA ARG A 90 8.85 -3.73 2.75
C ARG A 90 7.91 -2.71 3.41
N SER A 91 8.21 -1.42 3.28
CA SER A 91 7.35 -0.34 3.78
C SER A 91 5.95 -0.41 3.16
N ILE A 92 5.88 -0.52 1.82
CA ILE A 92 4.60 -0.65 1.10
C ILE A 92 3.82 -1.88 1.56
N ALA A 93 4.49 -3.05 1.67
CA ALA A 93 3.84 -4.28 2.09
C ALA A 93 3.27 -4.19 3.52
N GLN A 94 4.05 -3.60 4.44
CA GLN A 94 3.61 -3.41 5.82
C GLN A 94 2.43 -2.44 5.92
N GLU A 95 2.42 -1.36 5.13
CA GLU A 95 1.30 -0.42 5.10
C GLU A 95 0.03 -1.08 4.53
N GLN A 96 0.16 -1.88 3.46
CA GLN A 96 -0.97 -2.64 2.92
C GLN A 96 -1.52 -3.65 3.93
N GLU A 97 -0.66 -4.39 4.61
CA GLU A 97 -1.05 -5.34 5.66
C GLU A 97 -1.79 -4.62 6.80
N PHE A 98 -1.27 -3.49 7.27
CA PHE A 98 -1.92 -2.68 8.31
C PHE A 98 -3.29 -2.15 7.86
N ARG A 99 -3.40 -1.67 6.62
CA ARG A 99 -4.67 -1.22 6.04
C ARG A 99 -5.69 -2.35 5.93
N LEU A 100 -5.27 -3.55 5.54
CA LEU A 100 -6.14 -4.74 5.47
C LEU A 100 -6.63 -5.16 6.85
N VAL A 101 -5.74 -5.20 7.86
CA VAL A 101 -6.09 -5.55 9.24
C VAL A 101 -7.08 -4.54 9.84
N ILE A 102 -6.88 -3.24 9.61
CA ILE A 102 -7.83 -2.21 10.05
C ILE A 102 -9.18 -2.39 9.37
N ASN A 103 -9.20 -2.58 8.05
CA ASN A 103 -10.44 -2.73 7.31
C ASN A 103 -11.22 -3.96 7.80
N GLN A 104 -10.54 -5.09 8.02
CA GLN A 104 -11.14 -6.31 8.55
C GLN A 104 -11.72 -6.13 9.96
N ARG A 105 -11.03 -5.38 10.85
CA ARG A 105 -11.57 -5.05 12.19
C ARG A 105 -12.79 -4.13 12.12
N MET A 106 -12.76 -3.10 11.27
CA MET A 106 -13.90 -2.18 11.12
C MET A 106 -15.12 -2.87 10.51
N VAL A 107 -14.94 -3.67 9.46
CA VAL A 107 -16.04 -4.43 8.83
C VAL A 107 -16.58 -5.47 9.79
N GLY A 108 -15.74 -6.11 10.62
CA GLY A 108 -16.18 -7.00 11.69
C GLY A 108 -17.10 -6.29 12.71
N GLY A 109 -16.76 -5.07 13.12
CA GLY A 109 -17.60 -4.26 14.01
C GLY A 109 -18.92 -3.85 13.37
N ILE A 110 -18.90 -3.42 12.10
CA ILE A 110 -20.11 -3.06 11.35
C ILE A 110 -21.03 -4.27 11.17
N ALA A 111 -20.48 -5.44 10.83
CA ALA A 111 -21.27 -6.66 10.67
C ALA A 111 -21.93 -7.11 12.00
N GLN A 112 -21.20 -6.99 13.13
CA GLN A 112 -21.76 -7.25 14.46
C GLN A 112 -22.90 -6.29 14.80
N GLU A 113 -22.73 -5.00 14.49
CA GLU A 113 -23.76 -3.99 14.73
C GLU A 113 -25.02 -4.23 13.88
N ILE A 114 -24.86 -4.63 12.61
CA ILE A 114 -25.97 -4.99 11.73
C ILE A 114 -26.73 -6.21 12.27
N GLY A 115 -26.02 -7.27 12.68
CA GLY A 115 -26.65 -8.46 13.25
C GLY A 115 -27.41 -8.18 14.54
N ALA A 116 -26.87 -7.31 15.41
CA ALA A 116 -27.57 -6.89 16.62
C ALA A 116 -28.85 -6.08 16.31
N ARG A 117 -28.79 -5.18 15.31
CA ARG A 117 -29.96 -4.42 14.86
C ARG A 117 -31.04 -5.33 14.24
N GLU A 118 -30.64 -6.36 13.49
CA GLU A 118 -31.55 -7.35 12.94
C GLU A 118 -32.26 -8.16 14.04
N GLU A 119 -31.52 -8.62 15.06
CA GLU A 119 -32.07 -9.31 16.23
C GLU A 119 -33.11 -8.46 16.97
N ILE A 120 -32.84 -7.16 17.15
CA ILE A 120 -33.80 -6.21 17.74
C ILE A 120 -35.08 -6.17 16.92
N LEU A 121 -34.97 -5.95 15.61
CA LEU A 121 -36.13 -5.88 14.71
C LEU A 121 -36.93 -7.18 14.68
N ARG A 122 -36.27 -8.34 14.83
CA ARG A 122 -36.97 -9.64 14.94
C ARG A 122 -37.78 -9.71 16.23
N LYS A 123 -37.18 -9.35 17.37
CA LYS A 123 -37.85 -9.38 18.68
C LYS A 123 -39.00 -8.38 18.77
N GLU A 124 -38.88 -7.20 18.16
CA GLU A 124 -39.96 -6.21 18.11
C GLU A 124 -41.19 -6.76 17.36
N ARG A 125 -40.99 -7.43 16.22
CA ARG A 125 -42.08 -8.11 15.50
C ARG A 125 -42.73 -9.22 16.32
N GLU A 126 -41.93 -10.07 16.96
CA GLU A 126 -42.45 -11.14 17.83
C GLU A 126 -43.27 -10.56 19.00
N LEU A 127 -42.84 -9.43 19.57
CA LEU A 127 -43.55 -8.73 20.63
C LEU A 127 -44.88 -8.15 20.14
N GLU A 128 -44.90 -7.52 18.97
CA GLU A 128 -46.14 -7.04 18.35
C GLU A 128 -47.13 -8.16 18.10
N GLU A 129 -46.68 -9.30 17.56
CA GLU A 129 -47.55 -10.46 17.38
C GLU A 129 -48.10 -11.00 18.70
N ALA A 130 -47.28 -11.08 19.75
CA ALA A 130 -47.73 -11.49 21.08
C ALA A 130 -48.77 -10.52 21.65
N HIS A 131 -48.57 -9.22 21.47
CA HIS A 131 -49.55 -8.20 21.86
C HIS A 131 -50.86 -8.31 21.08
N GLU A 132 -50.80 -8.59 19.77
CA GLU A 132 -52.00 -8.79 18.95
C GLU A 132 -52.77 -10.04 19.39
N ARG A 133 -52.08 -11.17 19.61
CA ARG A 133 -52.68 -12.41 20.15
C ARG A 133 -53.35 -12.16 21.50
N LEU A 134 -52.72 -11.41 22.41
CA LEU A 134 -53.29 -11.06 23.71
C LEU A 134 -54.53 -10.16 23.58
N ARG A 135 -54.51 -9.19 22.65
CA ARG A 135 -55.68 -8.35 22.35
C ARG A 135 -56.86 -9.18 21.86
N GLN A 136 -56.63 -10.11 20.93
CA GLN A 136 -57.67 -11.00 20.42
C GLN A 136 -58.28 -11.88 21.51
N LEU A 137 -57.46 -12.46 22.40
CA LEU A 137 -57.93 -13.25 23.54
C LEU A 137 -58.77 -12.42 24.52
N ARG A 138 -58.38 -11.17 24.80
CA ARG A 138 -59.17 -10.28 25.66
C ARG A 138 -60.52 -9.94 25.03
N LEU A 139 -60.55 -9.61 23.74
CA LEU A 139 -61.80 -9.34 23.02
C LEU A 139 -62.73 -10.55 23.04
N ALA A 140 -62.21 -11.76 22.81
CA ALA A 140 -63.00 -12.99 22.91
C ALA A 140 -63.57 -13.19 24.32
N LYS A 141 -62.80 -12.91 25.38
CA LYS A 141 -63.25 -13.09 26.77
C LYS A 141 -64.32 -12.08 27.20
N TYR A 142 -64.20 -10.81 26.78
CA TYR A 142 -65.16 -9.76 27.17
C TYR A 142 -66.35 -9.61 26.21
N GLY A 143 -66.23 -10.05 24.95
CA GLY A 143 -67.33 -10.06 23.99
C GLY A 143 -68.41 -11.09 24.32
N THR A 144 -68.03 -12.29 24.76
CA THR A 144 -68.99 -13.37 25.08
C THR A 144 -69.75 -13.15 26.39
N THR A 145 -69.23 -12.32 27.30
CA THR A 145 -69.90 -12.06 28.59
C THR A 145 -71.02 -11.00 28.47
N ALA A 146 -71.02 -10.21 27.39
CA ALA A 146 -72.02 -9.16 27.16
C ALA A 146 -73.30 -9.66 26.44
N ASP A 147 -73.32 -10.90 25.95
CA ASP A 147 -74.41 -11.47 25.16
C ASP A 147 -75.13 -12.64 25.89
N GLY A 148 -75.11 -12.62 27.22
CA GLY A 148 -75.76 -13.60 28.10
C GLY A 148 -76.82 -13.01 29.04
N ILE A 149 -77.10 -11.71 28.94
CA ILE A 149 -78.18 -11.05 29.69
C ILE A 149 -78.93 -10.09 28.75
N ARG A 150 -79.71 -10.65 27.83
CA ARG A 150 -80.93 -10.03 27.31
C ARG A 150 -81.81 -11.05 26.59
#